data_AF-A0A2A9GX95-F1
#
_entry.id   AF-A0A2A9GX95-F1
#
_cell.length_a   1.000
_cell.length_b   1.000
_cell.length_c   1.000
_cell.angle_alpha   90.00
_cell.angle_beta   90.00
_cell.angle_gamma   90.00
#
_symmetry.space_group_name_H-M   'P 1'
#
loop_
_entity.id
_entity.type
_entity.pdbx_description
1 polymer ?
#
loop_
_entity_poly.entity_id
_entity_poly.type
_entity_poly.pdbx_seq_one_letter_code
_entity_poly.pdbx_strand_id
1 'polypeptide(L)' 'MSGAVKKILVFLVVGFCLFYLVTRPEDAANAVRGFFGAFDALFRFFTTLAR' A
#
# COMPACT_ATOMS: atom_id res chain seq x y z
N MET A 1 1.39 -16.69 15.38
CA MET A 1 1.16 -15.31 15.86
C MET A 1 -0.13 -15.29 16.67
N SER A 2 -0.09 -14.91 17.95
CA SER A 2 -1.31 -14.77 18.77
C SER A 2 -2.18 -13.61 18.24
N GLY A 3 -3.50 -13.71 18.40
CA GLY A 3 -4.45 -12.72 17.87
C GLY A 3 -4.21 -11.28 18.36
N ALA A 4 -3.68 -11.12 19.57
CA ALA A 4 -3.31 -9.83 20.14
C ALA A 4 -2.10 -9.21 19.41
N VAL A 5 -1.07 -10.00 19.11
CA VAL A 5 0.14 -9.54 18.41
C VAL A 5 -0.21 -9.05 17.00
N LYS A 6 -1.10 -9.75 16.31
CA LYS A 6 -1.59 -9.31 14.99
C LYS A 6 -2.31 -7.96 15.08
N LYS A 7 -3.19 -7.76 16.06
CA LYS A 7 -3.89 -6.48 16.24
C LYS A 7 -2.93 -5.32 16.51
N ILE A 8 -1.95 -5.52 17.39
CA ILE A 8 -0.95 -4.49 17.73
C ILE A 8 -0.15 -4.09 16.48
N LEU A 9 0.32 -5.07 15.71
CA LEU A 9 1.04 -4.80 14.47
C LEU A 9 0.19 -4.04 13.45
N VAL A 10 -1.08 -4.44 13.29
CA VAL A 10 -2.01 -3.75 12.38
C VAL A 10 -2.19 -2.29 12.82
N PHE A 11 -2.46 -2.04 14.09
CA PHE A 11 -2.61 -0.67 14.61
C PHE A 11 -1.33 0.16 14.44
N LEU A 12 -0.17 -0.44 14.69
CA LEU A 12 1.12 0.22 14.53
C LEU A 12 1.35 0.65 13.07
N VAL A 13 1.11 -0.27 12.13
CA VAL A 13 1.28 -0.01 10.69
C VAL A 13 0.28 1.05 10.22
N VAL A 14 -1.00 0.91 10.57
CA VAL A 14 -2.04 1.86 10.15
C VAL A 14 -1.77 3.26 10.73
N GLY A 15 -1.44 3.35 12.01
CA GLY A 15 -1.10 4.62 12.67
C GLY A 15 0.13 5.27 12.04
N PHE A 16 1.16 4.49 11.74
CA PHE A 16 2.36 4.97 11.05
C PHE A 16 2.06 5.49 9.64
N CYS A 17 1.25 4.75 8.85
CA CYS A 17 0.83 5.19 7.53
C CYS A 17 0.05 6.50 7.58
N LEU A 18 -0.90 6.64 8.52
CA LEU A 18 -1.67 7.88 8.68
C LEU A 18 -0.79 9.06 9.12
N PHE A 19 0.12 8.85 10.08
CA PHE A 19 1.08 9.87 10.50
C PHE A 19 1.97 10.31 9.34
N TYR A 20 2.49 9.36 8.56
CA TYR A 20 3.36 9.65 7.43
C TYR A 20 2.62 10.38 6.31
N LEU A 21 1.35 10.03 6.06
CA LEU A 21 0.51 10.70 5.06
C LEU A 21 0.25 12.17 5.42
N VAL A 22 0.06 12.47 6.72
CA VAL A 22 -0.18 13.85 7.18
C VAL A 22 1.12 14.65 7.26
N THR A 23 2.22 14.05 7.71
CA THR A 23 3.51 14.74 7.90
C THR A 23 4.34 14.86 6.63
N ARG A 24 4.19 13.91 5.69
CA ARG A 24 4.92 13.85 4.41
C ARG A 24 3.97 13.43 3.28
N PRO A 25 3.05 14.31 2.88
CA PRO A 25 2.04 13.99 1.86
C PRO A 25 2.66 13.64 0.50
N GLU A 26 3.81 14.23 0.15
CA GLU A 26 4.47 14.02 -1.13
C GLU A 26 5.05 12.61 -1.27
N ASP A 27 5.78 12.15 -0.25
CA ASP A 27 6.35 10.81 -0.20
C ASP A 27 5.23 9.75 -0.19
N ALA A 28 4.14 10.00 0.55
CA ALA A 28 2.96 9.13 0.57
C ALA A 28 2.27 9.07 -0.80
N ALA A 29 2.10 10.20 -1.49
CA ALA A 29 1.51 10.25 -2.82
C ALA A 29 2.35 9.48 -3.85
N ASN A 30 3.68 9.61 -3.79
CA ASN A 30 4.59 8.86 -4.66
C ASN A 30 4.53 7.35 -4.39
N ALA A 31 4.47 6.93 -3.13
CA ALA A 31 4.34 5.53 -2.77
C ALA A 31 3.01 4.92 -3.27
N VAL A 32 1.89 5.61 -3.07
CA VAL A 32 0.57 5.17 -3.55
C VAL A 32 0.53 5.14 -5.08
N ARG A 33 1.01 6.19 -5.77
CA ARG A 33 1.08 6.23 -7.23
C ARG A 33 1.95 5.11 -7.80
N GLY A 34 3.09 4.84 -7.18
CA GLY A 34 3.97 3.74 -7.57
C GLY A 34 3.31 2.38 -7.39
N PHE A 35 2.65 2.16 -6.25
CA PHE A 35 1.93 0.92 -5.98
C PHE A 35 0.79 0.66 -6.97
N PHE A 36 -0.08 1.66 -7.17
CA PHE A 36 -1.19 1.55 -8.12
C PHE A 36 -0.71 1.45 -9.58
N GLY A 37 0.35 2.18 -9.95
CA GLY A 37 0.97 2.08 -11.27
C GLY A 37 1.53 0.68 -11.55
N ALA A 38 2.18 0.05 -10.57
CA ALA A 38 2.66 -1.32 -10.68
C ALA A 38 1.50 -2.32 -10.79
N PHE A 39 0.41 -2.12 -10.04
CA PHE A 39 -0.79 -2.94 -10.12
C PHE A 39 -1.49 -2.82 -11.48
N ASP A 40 -1.61 -1.61 -12.02
CA ASP A 40 -2.18 -1.37 -13.35
C ASP A 40 -1.34 -2.03 -14.45
N ALA A 41 0.00 -1.94 -14.35
CA ALA A 41 0.91 -2.64 -15.26
C ALA A 41 0.73 -4.17 -15.18
N LEU A 42 0.56 -4.71 -13.98
CA LEU A 42 0.29 -6.14 -13.77
C LEU A 42 -1.04 -6.56 -14.42
N PHE A 43 -2.09 -5.76 -14.23
CA PHE A 43 -3.42 -6.02 -14.79
C PHE A 43 -3.38 -5.99 -16.32
N ARG A 44 -2.78 -4.94 -16.89
CA ARG A 44 -2.58 -4.79 -18.33
C ARG A 44 -1.80 -5.96 -18.95
N PHE A 45 -0.79 -6.47 -18.26
CA PHE A 45 -0.02 -7.64 -18.71
C PHE A 45 -0.93 -8.86 -18.87
N PHE A 46 -1.69 -9.23 -17.84
CA PHE A 46 -2.58 -10.40 -17.92
C PHE A 46 -3.75 -10.18 -18.89
N THR A 47 -4.31 -8.98 -18.98
CA THR A 47 -5.34 -8.66 -19.99
C THR A 47 -4.80 -8.78 -21.41
N THR A 48 -3.54 -8.38 -21.63
CA THR A 48 -2.88 -8.54 -22.95
C THR A 48 -2.62 -10.01 -23.26
N LEU A 49 -2.23 -10.81 -22.25
CA LEU A 49 -1.98 -12.25 -22.42
C LEU A 49 -3.26 -13.07 -22.66
N ALA A 50 -4.38 -12.63 -22.10
CA ALA A 50 -5.68 -13.29 -22.24
C ALA A 50 -6.34 -13.07 -23.61
N ARG A 51 -5.72 -12.29 -24.50
CA ARG A 51 -6.18 -11.99 -25.85
C ARG A 51 -5.43 -12.80 -26.89
#